data_AF-A0A914PSU3-F1
#
_entry.id   AF-A0A914PSU3-F1
#
_cell.length_a   1.000
_cell.length_b   1.000
_cell.length_c   1.000
_cell.angle_alpha   90.00
_cell.angle_beta   90.00
_cell.angle_gamma   90.00
#
_symmetry.space_group_name_H-M   'P 1'
#
loop_
_entity.id
_entity.type
_entity.pdbx_description
1 polymer ?
#
loop_
_entity_poly.entity_id
_entity_poly.type
_entity_poly.pdbx_seq_one_letter_code
_entity_poly.pdbx_strand_id
1 'polypeptide(L)'
;MKIKSLKHCITSNLLKSHEWTLFLSPDTGIINPHRLIEDFILYKNANIIFYDEIHNWEISSESYLARNTTFAKDFLLKLAQMEFYLPQSLHGCVNEAIHVNDLEVFKACSRQIIGERHRFCINTDCFLLLPKRKAWIRNGLISDSKWSMESDFMFNGWKESYRIPTVDESYSWTRASRRLLSSAWFSPLAPMMFEKKACINRTILWKWYKSFLISNSELDKLLNDVQSKAQENYLKAVSLIPNYL
;
A
#
# COMPACT_ATOMS: atom_id res chain seq x y z
N MET A 1 1.92 -5.06 -23.01
CA MET A 1 1.61 -4.36 -21.75
C MET A 1 1.69 -5.38 -20.62
N LYS A 2 2.63 -5.21 -19.71
CA LYS A 2 2.80 -6.03 -18.50
C LYS A 2 1.58 -5.87 -17.59
N ILE A 3 1.30 -6.89 -16.80
CA ILE A 3 0.14 -6.95 -15.88
C ILE A 3 0.11 -5.71 -14.95
N LYS A 4 1.29 -5.26 -14.47
CA LYS A 4 1.41 -4.11 -13.57
C LYS A 4 0.86 -2.80 -14.16
N SER A 5 0.95 -2.59 -15.47
CA SER A 5 0.44 -1.37 -16.12
C SER A 5 -0.96 -1.56 -16.70
N LEU A 6 -1.30 -2.79 -17.10
CA LEU A 6 -2.63 -3.16 -17.60
C LEU A 6 -3.74 -2.83 -16.60
N LYS A 7 -3.49 -2.95 -15.29
CA LYS A 7 -4.45 -2.61 -14.25
C LYS A 7 -4.98 -1.18 -14.33
N HIS A 8 -4.13 -0.21 -14.71
CA HIS A 8 -4.52 1.19 -14.82
C HIS A 8 -5.45 1.40 -16.03
N CYS A 9 -5.16 0.73 -17.14
CA CYS A 9 -6.03 0.72 -18.32
C CYS A 9 -7.39 0.07 -18.05
N ILE A 10 -7.41 -1.08 -17.34
CA ILE A 10 -8.65 -1.75 -16.93
C ILE A 10 -9.47 -0.83 -16.03
N THR A 11 -8.84 -0.23 -15.02
CA THR A 11 -9.52 0.67 -14.07
C THR A 11 -10.11 1.89 -14.78
N SER A 12 -9.37 2.51 -15.71
CA SER A 12 -9.88 3.62 -16.53
C SER A 12 -11.13 3.26 -17.34
N ASN A 13 -11.19 2.04 -17.88
CA ASN A 13 -12.38 1.57 -18.59
C ASN A 13 -13.56 1.26 -17.65
N LEU A 14 -13.32 0.60 -16.52
CA LEU A 14 -14.36 0.27 -15.53
C LEU A 14 -14.96 1.50 -14.85
N LEU A 15 -14.18 2.59 -14.72
CA LEU A 15 -14.67 3.86 -14.21
C LEU A 15 -15.82 4.44 -15.04
N LYS A 16 -15.99 4.06 -16.31
CA LYS A 16 -17.08 4.58 -17.16
C LYS A 16 -18.48 4.27 -16.60
N SER A 17 -18.62 3.20 -15.81
CA SER A 17 -19.91 2.71 -15.30
C SER A 17 -20.10 2.86 -13.77
N HIS A 18 -19.15 3.45 -13.05
CA HIS A 18 -19.20 3.58 -11.59
C HIS A 18 -18.85 5.01 -11.18
N GLU A 19 -19.28 5.50 -10.00
CA GLU A 19 -18.81 6.81 -9.51
C GLU A 19 -17.38 6.71 -8.98
N TRP A 20 -17.08 5.64 -8.24
CA TRP A 20 -15.78 5.33 -7.70
C TRP A 20 -15.37 3.90 -8.06
N THR A 21 -14.07 3.68 -8.19
CA THR A 21 -13.48 2.34 -8.33
C THR A 21 -12.31 2.23 -7.37
N LEU A 22 -12.36 1.23 -6.49
CA LEU A 22 -11.24 0.80 -5.67
C LEU A 22 -10.52 -0.33 -6.42
N PHE A 23 -9.29 -0.08 -6.84
CA PHE A 23 -8.41 -1.14 -7.34
C PHE A 23 -7.63 -1.73 -6.16
N LEU A 24 -7.65 -3.06 -6.01
CA LEU A 24 -6.94 -3.79 -4.97
C LEU A 24 -5.90 -4.74 -5.57
N SER A 25 -4.72 -4.78 -4.96
CA SER A 25 -3.72 -5.81 -5.23
C SER A 25 -4.25 -7.20 -4.81
N PRO A 26 -3.94 -8.29 -5.54
CA PRO A 26 -4.43 -9.63 -5.23
C PRO A 26 -3.98 -10.20 -3.88
N ASP A 27 -2.98 -9.61 -3.24
CA ASP A 27 -2.48 -9.96 -1.91
C ASP A 27 -3.01 -9.02 -0.81
N THR A 28 -4.14 -8.35 -1.08
CA THR A 28 -4.82 -7.48 -0.12
C THR A 28 -5.97 -8.21 0.57
N GLY A 29 -6.08 -8.08 1.89
CA GLY A 29 -7.19 -8.60 2.67
C GLY A 29 -7.74 -7.58 3.67
N ILE A 30 -9.04 -7.68 3.96
CA ILE A 30 -9.69 -6.90 5.01
C ILE A 30 -9.31 -7.52 6.36
N ILE A 31 -8.75 -6.71 7.26
CA ILE A 31 -8.49 -7.12 8.65
C ILE A 31 -9.59 -6.62 9.59
N ASN A 32 -10.16 -5.44 9.32
CA ASN A 32 -11.13 -4.80 10.19
C ASN A 32 -12.43 -4.46 9.45
N PRO A 33 -13.49 -5.28 9.58
CA PRO A 33 -14.77 -5.08 8.90
C PRO A 33 -15.63 -3.97 9.53
N HIS A 34 -15.19 -3.36 10.64
CA HIS A 34 -15.90 -2.27 11.29
C HIS A 34 -15.53 -0.89 10.72
N ARG A 35 -14.63 -0.85 9.73
CA ARG A 35 -14.21 0.36 9.02
C ARG A 35 -14.79 0.36 7.62
N LEU A 36 -15.10 1.57 7.12
CA LEU A 36 -15.65 1.78 5.80
C LEU A 36 -14.55 2.36 4.89
N ILE A 37 -14.60 2.05 3.59
CA ILE A 37 -13.64 2.61 2.65
C ILE A 37 -13.88 4.12 2.45
N GLU A 38 -15.12 4.53 2.62
CA GLU A 38 -15.61 5.90 2.56
C GLU A 38 -14.92 6.81 3.59
N ASP A 39 -14.48 6.26 4.73
CA ASP A 39 -13.70 6.98 5.75
C ASP A 39 -12.39 7.57 5.18
N PHE A 40 -11.90 7.03 4.06
CA PHE A 40 -10.64 7.43 3.42
C PHE A 40 -10.86 8.31 2.18
N ILE A 41 -12.10 8.53 1.76
CA ILE A 41 -12.46 9.48 0.70
C ILE A 41 -12.62 10.87 1.35
N LEU A 42 -11.51 11.39 1.87
CA LEU A 42 -11.48 12.56 2.75
C LEU A 42 -11.83 13.89 2.05
N TYR A 43 -11.68 13.96 0.73
CA TYR A 43 -11.83 15.21 -0.02
C TYR A 43 -12.77 15.03 -1.20
N LYS A 44 -13.85 15.81 -1.22
CA LYS A 44 -14.86 15.80 -2.30
C LYS A 44 -14.30 16.14 -3.69
N ASN A 45 -13.12 16.74 -3.76
CA ASN A 45 -12.46 17.14 -5.01
C ASN A 45 -11.23 16.29 -5.37
N ALA A 46 -11.00 15.17 -4.68
CA ALA A 46 -10.00 14.20 -5.12
C ALA A 46 -10.58 13.36 -6.27
N ASN A 47 -9.84 13.29 -7.37
CA ASN A 47 -10.17 12.45 -8.51
C ASN A 47 -9.46 11.09 -8.46
N ILE A 48 -8.28 11.03 -7.83
CA ILE A 48 -7.53 9.80 -7.55
C ILE A 48 -6.90 9.93 -6.17
N ILE A 49 -6.82 8.83 -5.42
CA ILE A 49 -6.18 8.74 -4.12
C ILE A 49 -5.15 7.61 -4.14
N PHE A 50 -3.88 7.97 -4.05
CA PHE A 50 -2.75 7.08 -3.78
C PHE A 50 -2.32 7.23 -2.32
N TYR A 51 -1.32 6.45 -1.91
CA TYR A 51 -0.76 6.54 -0.56
C TYR A 51 0.75 6.28 -0.53
N ASP A 52 1.41 6.81 0.48
CA ASP A 52 2.80 6.49 0.79
C ASP A 52 2.92 5.17 1.54
N GLU A 53 3.83 4.31 1.09
CA GLU A 53 4.23 3.11 1.82
C GLU A 53 4.97 3.49 3.10
N ILE A 54 4.74 2.80 4.22
CA ILE A 54 5.36 3.16 5.51
C ILE A 54 6.86 2.86 5.52
N HIS A 55 7.23 1.70 4.96
CA HIS A 55 8.54 1.05 5.11
C HIS A 55 9.61 1.48 4.09
N ASN A 56 9.25 2.32 3.13
CA ASN A 56 10.17 2.88 2.13
C ASN A 56 9.70 4.30 1.73
N TRP A 57 10.18 4.88 0.64
CA TRP A 57 9.77 6.22 0.16
C TRP A 57 8.99 6.17 -1.16
N GLU A 58 8.36 5.04 -1.45
CA GLU A 58 7.53 4.84 -2.63
C GLU A 58 6.11 5.37 -2.43
N ILE A 59 5.56 5.87 -3.54
CA ILE A 59 4.11 6.04 -3.69
C ILE A 59 3.55 4.71 -4.15
N SER A 60 2.67 4.12 -3.35
CA SER A 60 2.01 2.90 -3.73
C SER A 60 1.00 3.16 -4.84
N SER A 61 1.21 2.49 -5.96
CA SER A 61 0.24 2.36 -7.05
C SER A 61 -0.36 0.96 -7.10
N GLU A 62 -0.07 0.12 -6.10
CA GLU A 62 -0.56 -1.26 -6.01
C GLU A 62 -2.06 -1.34 -5.83
N SER A 63 -2.59 -0.49 -4.95
CA SER A 63 -4.00 -0.26 -4.72
C SER A 63 -4.29 1.24 -4.74
N TYR A 64 -5.46 1.67 -5.21
CA TYR A 64 -5.84 3.09 -5.24
C TYR A 64 -7.35 3.26 -5.43
N LEU A 65 -7.86 4.42 -5.02
CA LEU A 65 -9.22 4.87 -5.31
C LEU A 65 -9.19 5.84 -6.49
N ALA A 66 -10.12 5.68 -7.42
CA ALA A 66 -10.31 6.61 -8.52
C ALA A 66 -11.79 6.97 -8.66
N ARG A 67 -12.06 8.26 -8.92
CA ARG A 67 -13.38 8.80 -9.20
C ARG A 67 -13.59 8.89 -10.70
N ASN A 68 -14.81 8.66 -11.15
CA ASN A 68 -15.21 8.77 -12.54
C ASN A 68 -15.21 10.22 -13.02
N THR A 69 -14.03 10.66 -13.44
CA THR A 69 -13.77 11.97 -14.04
C THR A 69 -12.91 11.77 -15.28
N THR A 70 -12.98 12.72 -16.22
CA THR A 70 -12.08 12.71 -17.40
C THR A 70 -10.63 12.74 -16.97
N PHE A 71 -10.30 13.60 -15.98
CA PHE A 71 -8.97 13.67 -15.39
C PHE A 71 -8.46 12.31 -14.90
N ALA A 72 -9.25 11.59 -14.08
CA ALA A 72 -8.80 10.32 -13.53
C ALA A 72 -8.58 9.25 -14.59
N LYS A 73 -9.49 9.17 -15.58
CA LYS A 73 -9.38 8.22 -16.69
C LYS A 73 -8.13 8.47 -17.53
N ASP A 74 -7.88 9.73 -17.88
CA ASP A 74 -6.72 10.15 -18.66
C ASP A 74 -5.42 9.95 -17.89
N PHE A 75 -5.41 10.28 -16.59
CA PHE A 75 -4.26 10.06 -15.72
C PHE A 75 -3.90 8.57 -15.66
N LEU A 76 -4.87 7.68 -15.44
CA LEU A 76 -4.62 6.24 -15.38
C LEU A 76 -4.14 5.67 -16.73
N LEU A 77 -4.64 6.18 -17.86
CA LEU A 77 -4.14 5.79 -19.18
C LEU A 77 -2.69 6.25 -19.40
N LYS A 78 -2.35 7.48 -19.01
CA LYS A 78 -0.97 7.98 -19.05
C LYS A 78 -0.05 7.17 -18.14
N LEU A 79 -0.51 6.84 -16.93
CA LEU A 79 0.22 5.98 -16.00
C LEU A 79 0.45 4.58 -16.58
N ALA A 80 -0.52 4.02 -17.31
CA ALA A 80 -0.34 2.76 -18.04
C ALA A 80 0.72 2.87 -19.16
N GLN A 81 0.77 4.01 -19.85
CA GLN A 81 1.71 4.28 -20.94
C GLN A 81 3.15 4.48 -20.46
N MET A 82 3.37 4.78 -19.18
CA MET A 82 4.72 4.89 -18.62
C MET A 82 5.53 3.59 -18.70
N GLU A 83 4.88 2.44 -18.96
CA GLU A 83 5.58 1.19 -19.30
C GLU A 83 6.44 1.31 -20.56
N PHE A 84 6.00 2.12 -21.52
CA PHE A 84 6.63 2.28 -22.83
C PHE A 84 7.48 3.56 -22.90
N TYR A 85 7.08 4.60 -22.18
CA TYR A 85 7.71 5.91 -22.25
C TYR A 85 7.96 6.46 -20.85
N LEU A 86 9.23 6.58 -20.48
CA LEU A 86 9.61 7.25 -19.24
C LEU A 86 9.56 8.77 -19.42
N PRO A 87 8.89 9.53 -18.54
CA PRO A 87 8.90 10.99 -18.56
C PRO A 87 10.33 11.54 -18.53
N GLN A 88 10.59 12.60 -19.30
CA GLN A 88 11.92 13.21 -19.42
C GLN A 88 12.49 13.64 -18.05
N SER A 89 11.63 14.10 -17.13
CA SER A 89 12.03 14.46 -15.77
C SER A 89 12.64 13.30 -14.97
N LEU A 90 12.38 12.05 -15.35
CA LEU A 90 12.91 10.85 -14.69
C LEU A 90 14.13 10.26 -15.40
N HIS A 91 14.55 10.81 -16.54
CA HIS A 91 15.72 10.29 -17.27
C HIS A 91 17.00 10.47 -16.47
N GLY A 92 17.14 11.61 -15.76
CA GLY A 92 18.19 11.80 -14.77
C GLY A 92 18.19 10.65 -13.77
N CYS A 93 17.09 10.50 -13.01
CA CYS A 93 16.99 9.46 -11.98
C CYS A 93 17.38 8.05 -12.45
N VAL A 94 17.03 7.70 -13.69
CA VAL A 94 17.45 6.42 -14.28
C VAL A 94 18.94 6.36 -14.55
N ASN A 95 19.54 7.42 -15.11
CA ASN A 95 20.98 7.50 -15.30
C ASN A 95 21.71 7.35 -13.97
N GLU A 96 21.30 8.07 -12.93
CA GLU A 96 21.93 7.95 -11.60
C GLU A 96 21.80 6.52 -11.06
N ALA A 97 20.61 5.92 -11.12
CA ALA A 97 20.39 4.56 -10.64
C ALA A 97 21.19 3.51 -11.41
N ILE A 98 21.39 3.68 -12.72
CA ILE A 98 22.24 2.80 -13.54
C ILE A 98 23.71 2.98 -13.16
N HIS A 99 24.17 4.21 -12.95
CA HIS A 99 25.55 4.49 -12.58
C HIS A 99 25.98 3.80 -11.29
N VAL A 100 25.08 3.76 -10.28
CA VAL A 100 25.33 3.08 -9.00
C VAL A 100 24.77 1.67 -8.94
N ASN A 101 24.05 1.23 -9.98
CA ASN A 101 23.32 -0.03 -10.05
C ASN A 101 22.40 -0.28 -8.82
N ASP A 102 21.64 0.75 -8.41
CA ASP A 102 20.79 0.71 -7.22
C ASP A 102 19.38 1.28 -7.50
N LEU A 103 18.37 0.42 -7.35
CA LEU A 103 16.97 0.79 -7.54
C LEU A 103 16.49 1.77 -6.45
N GLU A 104 17.04 1.70 -5.24
CA GLU A 104 16.67 2.60 -4.15
C GLU A 104 17.06 4.05 -4.49
N VAL A 105 18.15 4.26 -5.23
CA VAL A 105 18.54 5.58 -5.75
C VAL A 105 17.52 6.11 -6.76
N PHE A 106 17.01 5.29 -7.68
CA PHE A 106 15.95 5.70 -8.60
C PHE A 106 14.69 6.17 -7.86
N LYS A 107 14.26 5.40 -6.86
CA LYS A 107 13.11 5.74 -6.03
C LYS A 107 13.35 7.05 -5.27
N ALA A 108 14.57 7.23 -4.75
CA ALA A 108 14.92 8.38 -3.92
C ALA A 108 14.93 9.67 -4.76
N CYS A 109 15.53 9.62 -5.94
CA CYS A 109 15.53 10.71 -6.92
C CYS A 109 14.11 11.04 -7.38
N SER A 110 13.31 10.03 -7.74
CA SER A 110 11.90 10.21 -8.11
C SER A 110 11.12 10.90 -6.99
N ARG A 111 11.38 10.53 -5.74
CA ARG A 111 10.78 11.15 -4.56
C ARG A 111 11.21 12.60 -4.37
N GLN A 112 12.48 12.96 -4.64
CA GLN A 112 12.94 14.34 -4.58
C GLN A 112 12.22 15.24 -5.60
N ILE A 113 11.98 14.74 -6.82
CA ILE A 113 11.23 15.47 -7.85
C ILE A 113 9.78 15.71 -7.43
N ILE A 114 9.13 14.69 -6.85
CA ILE A 114 7.74 14.79 -6.40
C ILE A 114 7.63 15.71 -5.17
N GLY A 115 8.62 15.66 -4.28
CA GLY A 115 8.68 16.39 -3.02
C GLY A 115 7.72 15.85 -1.96
N GLU A 116 7.51 16.66 -0.91
CA GLU A 116 6.62 16.33 0.22
C GLU A 116 5.15 16.71 -0.02
N ARG A 117 4.77 16.93 -1.29
CA ARG A 117 3.41 17.34 -1.64
C ARG A 117 2.46 16.16 -1.49
N HIS A 118 1.35 16.38 -0.80
CA HIS A 118 0.29 15.39 -0.61
C HIS A 118 -0.94 15.64 -1.50
N ARG A 119 -0.93 16.72 -2.28
CA ARG A 119 -2.01 17.13 -3.15
C ARG A 119 -1.44 17.75 -4.42
N PHE A 120 -1.86 17.22 -5.56
CA PHE A 120 -1.38 17.62 -6.88
C PHE A 120 -2.58 18.00 -7.73
N CYS A 121 -2.68 19.28 -8.08
CA CYS A 121 -3.81 19.83 -8.79
C CYS A 121 -3.40 20.50 -10.09
N ILE A 122 -4.22 20.31 -11.12
CA ILE A 122 -4.20 21.11 -12.35
C ILE A 122 -5.60 21.72 -12.44
N ASN A 123 -5.69 23.04 -12.32
CA ASN A 123 -6.96 23.76 -12.14
C ASN A 123 -7.74 23.22 -10.92
N THR A 124 -8.96 22.73 -11.13
CA THR A 124 -9.83 22.15 -10.10
C THR A 124 -9.62 20.65 -9.90
N ASP A 125 -8.92 19.99 -10.82
CA ASP A 125 -8.73 18.54 -10.79
C ASP A 125 -7.49 18.18 -9.99
N CYS A 126 -7.65 17.32 -8.98
CA CYS A 126 -6.58 16.93 -8.10
C CYS A 126 -6.47 15.42 -7.96
N PHE A 127 -5.25 14.90 -7.83
CA PHE A 127 -5.03 13.64 -7.13
C PHE A 127 -4.40 13.90 -5.76
N LEU A 128 -4.67 12.98 -4.85
CA LEU A 128 -4.15 13.01 -3.48
C LEU A 128 -3.17 11.87 -3.27
N LEU A 129 -2.18 12.18 -2.43
CA LEU A 129 -1.24 11.23 -1.91
C LEU A 129 -1.40 11.21 -0.39
N LEU A 130 -2.08 10.19 0.13
CA LEU A 130 -2.26 10.04 1.56
C LEU A 130 -0.89 9.81 2.22
N PRO A 131 -0.55 10.58 3.28
CA PRO A 131 0.71 10.40 3.97
C PRO A 131 0.76 9.03 4.65
N LYS A 132 1.97 8.61 5.00
CA LYS A 132 2.23 7.38 5.76
C LYS A 132 1.27 7.29 6.95
N ARG A 133 0.74 6.08 7.20
CA ARG A 133 -0.19 5.78 8.31
C ARG A 133 -1.58 6.41 8.20
N LYS A 134 -1.96 7.02 7.06
CA LYS A 134 -3.30 7.59 6.84
C LYS A 134 -4.12 6.88 5.76
N ALA A 135 -3.54 5.89 5.08
CA ALA A 135 -4.23 5.11 4.06
C ALA A 135 -5.15 4.03 4.67
N TRP A 136 -6.06 3.50 3.84
CA TRP A 136 -6.92 2.36 4.19
C TRP A 136 -6.16 1.04 4.30
N ILE A 137 -4.92 1.03 3.81
CA ILE A 137 -4.10 -0.16 3.67
C ILE A 137 -2.69 0.11 4.18
N ARG A 138 -2.08 -0.91 4.78
CA ARG A 138 -0.64 -0.96 5.04
C ARG A 138 -0.11 -2.36 4.87
N ASN A 139 1.20 -2.50 4.71
CA ASN A 139 1.82 -3.81 4.65
C ASN A 139 1.72 -4.54 6.00
N GLY A 140 1.12 -5.74 6.01
CA GLY A 140 0.95 -6.53 7.22
C GLY A 140 2.28 -7.08 7.78
N LEU A 141 3.29 -7.26 6.93
CA LEU A 141 4.60 -7.81 7.30
C LEU A 141 5.36 -6.90 8.27
N ILE A 142 5.19 -5.58 8.14
CA ILE A 142 5.98 -4.60 8.90
C ILE A 142 5.63 -4.59 10.41
N SER A 143 4.52 -5.22 10.79
CA SER A 143 4.07 -5.36 12.18
C SER A 143 3.90 -6.82 12.62
N ASP A 144 4.47 -7.78 11.87
CA ASP A 144 4.23 -9.22 12.09
C ASP A 144 2.72 -9.55 12.15
N SER A 145 1.92 -9.00 11.24
CA SER A 145 0.45 -9.09 11.20
C SER A 145 -0.30 -8.54 12.43
N LYS A 146 0.38 -7.91 13.40
CA LYS A 146 -0.29 -7.23 14.51
C LYS A 146 -1.06 -6.03 13.99
N TRP A 147 -2.21 -5.74 14.57
CA TRP A 147 -3.14 -4.72 14.07
C TRP A 147 -3.94 -4.06 15.19
N SER A 148 -4.51 -2.90 14.91
CA SER A 148 -5.36 -2.14 15.83
C SER A 148 -6.75 -1.91 15.26
N MET A 149 -7.76 -2.13 16.11
CA MET A 149 -9.17 -1.89 15.82
C MET A 149 -9.47 -0.44 15.41
N GLU A 150 -8.72 0.51 15.94
CA GLU A 150 -8.96 1.94 15.78
C GLU A 150 -8.22 2.54 14.57
N SER A 151 -7.19 1.88 14.05
CA SER A 151 -6.33 2.45 13.00
C SER A 151 -6.38 1.66 11.69
N ASP A 152 -6.43 0.33 11.77
CA ASP A 152 -6.27 -0.53 10.59
C ASP A 152 -7.60 -0.85 9.92
N PHE A 153 -7.55 -1.01 8.59
CA PHE A 153 -8.68 -1.49 7.78
C PHE A 153 -8.30 -2.69 6.91
N MET A 154 -7.33 -2.54 6.01
CA MET A 154 -6.84 -3.60 5.12
C MET A 154 -5.32 -3.79 5.26
N PHE A 155 -4.83 -4.99 4.94
CA PHE A 155 -3.40 -5.25 4.72
C PHE A 155 -3.10 -5.69 3.30
N ASN A 156 -1.98 -5.23 2.73
CA ASN A 156 -1.30 -5.90 1.61
C ASN A 156 -0.12 -6.76 2.12
N GLY A 157 0.54 -7.47 1.21
CA GLY A 157 1.62 -8.39 1.53
C GLY A 157 1.15 -9.77 1.99
N TRP A 158 -0.14 -10.07 1.89
CA TRP A 158 -0.75 -11.34 2.26
C TRP A 158 -0.84 -12.32 1.10
N LYS A 159 0.29 -12.54 0.42
CA LYS A 159 0.33 -13.52 -0.66
C LYS A 159 0.13 -14.92 -0.07
N GLU A 160 -0.92 -15.62 -0.48
CA GLU A 160 -1.32 -16.90 0.12
C GLU A 160 -0.20 -17.96 0.06
N SER A 161 0.62 -17.96 -1.00
CA SER A 161 1.77 -18.87 -1.12
C SER A 161 2.85 -18.67 -0.04
N TYR A 162 2.82 -17.54 0.68
CA TYR A 162 3.73 -17.23 1.79
C TYR A 162 3.03 -17.24 3.15
N ARG A 163 1.77 -17.66 3.19
CA ARG A 163 1.04 -17.82 4.45
C ARG A 163 1.65 -18.96 5.25
N ILE A 164 2.02 -18.67 6.49
CA ILE A 164 2.46 -19.69 7.44
C ILE A 164 1.20 -20.42 7.92
N PRO A 165 1.13 -21.76 7.82
CA PRO A 165 0.05 -22.53 8.42
C PRO A 165 0.01 -22.22 9.92
N THR A 166 -1.17 -21.92 10.45
CA THR A 166 -1.36 -21.76 11.88
C THR A 166 -1.04 -23.09 12.56
N VAL A 167 0.20 -23.25 13.00
CA VAL A 167 0.58 -24.24 14.00
C VAL A 167 0.11 -23.66 15.33
N ASP A 168 -0.56 -24.50 16.12
CA ASP A 168 -1.18 -24.23 17.42
C ASP A 168 -0.53 -23.08 18.22
N GLU A 169 -1.33 -22.32 18.98
CA GLU A 169 -0.95 -21.10 19.74
C GLU A 169 0.32 -21.26 20.62
N SER A 170 0.82 -22.47 20.81
CA SER A 170 2.06 -22.84 21.48
C SER A 170 3.36 -22.70 20.67
N TYR A 171 3.32 -22.48 19.34
CA TYR A 171 4.55 -22.46 18.52
C TYR A 171 5.25 -21.09 18.54
N SER A 172 6.12 -20.90 19.53
CA SER A 172 7.02 -19.74 19.65
C SER A 172 8.13 -19.81 18.59
N TRP A 173 8.00 -19.05 17.50
CA TRP A 173 9.11 -18.83 16.58
C TRP A 173 10.24 -18.04 17.26
N THR A 174 11.42 -18.64 17.38
CA THR A 174 12.64 -17.92 17.72
C THR A 174 12.94 -16.87 16.65
N ARG A 175 13.53 -15.73 17.04
CA ARG A 175 13.87 -14.59 16.17
C ARG A 175 14.71 -14.97 14.92
N ALA A 176 15.34 -16.15 14.91
CA ALA A 176 16.14 -16.70 13.82
C ALA A 176 15.31 -17.23 12.63
N SER A 177 14.12 -17.79 12.89
CA SER A 177 13.22 -18.30 11.85
C SER A 177 12.50 -17.21 11.05
N ARG A 178 12.27 -16.04 11.68
CA ARG A 178 11.77 -14.80 11.04
C ARG A 178 12.65 -14.27 9.90
N ARG A 179 13.94 -14.65 9.87
CA ARG A 179 14.88 -14.19 8.83
C ARG A 179 14.90 -15.08 7.58
N LEU A 180 14.38 -16.31 7.65
CA LEU A 180 14.53 -17.28 6.56
C LEU A 180 13.50 -17.10 5.43
N LEU A 181 12.41 -16.37 5.67
CA LEU A 181 11.43 -16.01 4.64
C LEU A 181 10.98 -14.57 4.85
N SER A 182 11.64 -13.61 4.21
CA SER A 182 11.35 -12.17 4.31
C SER A 182 9.91 -11.78 3.91
N SER A 183 9.15 -12.69 3.30
CA SER A 183 7.79 -12.47 2.82
C SER A 183 6.73 -13.33 3.52
N ALA A 184 7.11 -14.12 4.53
CA ALA A 184 6.18 -15.00 5.22
C ALA A 184 5.30 -14.23 6.22
N TRP A 185 4.03 -14.62 6.35
CA TRP A 185 3.07 -13.94 7.21
C TRP A 185 2.17 -14.91 7.97
N PHE A 186 1.72 -14.49 9.15
CA PHE A 186 0.70 -15.19 9.93
C PHE A 186 -0.67 -14.58 9.68
N SER A 187 -1.70 -15.41 9.60
CA SER A 187 -3.07 -14.90 9.53
C SER A 187 -3.54 -14.47 10.92
N PRO A 188 -3.88 -13.18 11.12
CA PRO A 188 -4.50 -12.73 12.36
C PRO A 188 -5.98 -13.16 12.45
N LEU A 189 -6.55 -13.64 11.35
CA LEU A 189 -7.91 -14.15 11.28
C LEU A 189 -7.95 -15.57 11.83
N ALA A 190 -8.79 -15.78 12.84
CA ALA A 190 -9.08 -17.12 13.30
C ALA A 190 -9.88 -17.86 12.23
N PRO A 191 -9.74 -19.20 12.11
CA PRO A 191 -10.51 -20.01 11.17
C PRO A 191 -11.99 -19.65 11.23
N MET A 192 -12.49 -19.07 10.15
CA MET A 192 -13.91 -18.81 9.98
C MET A 192 -14.54 -20.11 9.47
N MET A 193 -15.26 -20.81 10.34
CA MET A 193 -16.19 -21.82 9.86
C MET A 193 -17.30 -21.10 9.08
N PHE A 194 -17.25 -21.19 7.76
CA PHE A 194 -18.34 -20.72 6.90
C PHE A 194 -19.57 -21.59 7.11
N GLU A 195 -20.37 -21.25 8.10
CA GLU A 195 -21.66 -21.87 8.31
C GLU A 195 -22.68 -21.24 7.37
N LYS A 196 -23.11 -21.99 6.36
CA LYS A 196 -24.12 -21.54 5.38
C LYS A 196 -25.40 -21.00 6.05
N LYS A 197 -25.75 -21.51 7.24
CA LYS A 197 -26.89 -21.04 8.06
C LYS A 197 -26.65 -19.65 8.68
N ALA A 198 -25.41 -19.31 9.03
CA ALA A 198 -25.06 -17.99 9.56
C ALA A 198 -25.22 -16.89 8.49
N CYS A 199 -25.05 -17.22 7.20
CA CYS A 199 -25.33 -16.29 6.10
C CYS A 199 -26.82 -15.94 5.98
N ILE A 200 -27.72 -16.89 6.26
CA ILE A 200 -29.18 -16.66 6.22
C ILE A 200 -29.59 -15.64 7.29
N ASN A 201 -28.98 -15.71 8.47
CA ASN A 201 -29.22 -14.80 9.57
C ASN A 201 -28.42 -13.49 9.48
N ARG A 202 -27.63 -13.29 8.41
CA ARG A 202 -26.73 -12.13 8.19
C ARG A 202 -25.70 -11.90 9.30
N THR A 203 -25.42 -12.91 10.12
CA THR A 203 -24.45 -12.85 11.21
C THR A 203 -23.13 -13.42 10.72
N ILE A 204 -22.41 -12.67 9.87
CA ILE A 204 -21.01 -12.99 9.57
C ILE A 204 -20.18 -12.58 10.78
N LEU A 205 -19.74 -13.55 11.58
CA LEU A 205 -18.91 -13.32 12.75
C LEU A 205 -17.43 -13.41 12.36
N TRP A 206 -16.81 -12.26 12.15
CA TRP A 206 -15.36 -12.17 12.04
C TRP A 206 -14.73 -12.54 13.39
N LYS A 207 -13.70 -13.40 13.34
CA LYS A 207 -12.95 -13.83 14.52
C LYS A 207 -11.48 -13.59 14.28
N TRP A 208 -10.81 -13.14 15.33
CA TRP A 208 -9.38 -12.87 15.33
C TRP A 208 -8.70 -13.54 16.50
N TYR A 209 -7.44 -13.88 16.30
CA TYR A 209 -6.56 -14.25 17.39
C TYR A 209 -6.20 -12.99 18.18
N LYS A 210 -6.54 -12.97 19.48
CA LYS A 210 -6.28 -11.82 20.36
C LYS A 210 -4.80 -11.46 20.45
N SER A 211 -3.90 -12.42 20.22
CA SER A 211 -2.45 -12.22 20.21
C SER A 211 -1.94 -11.26 19.12
N PHE A 212 -2.73 -11.05 18.05
CA PHE A 212 -2.40 -10.08 16.99
C PHE A 212 -3.07 -8.72 17.20
N LEU A 213 -4.08 -8.63 18.08
CA LEU A 213 -4.76 -7.37 18.36
C LEU A 213 -3.97 -6.60 19.42
N ILE A 214 -3.50 -5.40 19.07
CA ILE A 214 -2.71 -4.53 19.95
C ILE A 214 -3.33 -3.14 20.07
N SER A 215 -2.91 -2.39 21.08
CA SER A 215 -3.33 -0.99 21.23
C SER A 215 -2.71 -0.10 20.15
N ASN A 216 -3.36 1.03 19.87
CA ASN A 216 -2.81 2.06 18.97
C ASN A 216 -1.42 2.54 19.41
N SER A 217 -1.18 2.69 20.71
CA SER A 217 0.14 3.13 21.20
C SER A 217 1.24 2.09 20.91
N GLU A 218 0.95 0.80 21.05
CA GLU A 218 1.90 -0.26 20.71
C GLU A 218 2.14 -0.34 19.21
N LEU A 219 1.08 -0.23 18.40
CA LEU A 219 1.20 -0.20 16.94
C LEU A 219 2.04 0.99 16.48
N ASP A 220 1.82 2.17 17.07
CA ASP A 220 2.55 3.38 16.76
C ASP A 220 4.05 3.25 17.04
N LYS A 221 4.43 2.59 18.14
CA LYS A 221 5.84 2.30 18.43
C LYS A 221 6.46 1.43 17.33
N LEU A 222 5.79 0.35 16.94
CA LEU A 222 6.28 -0.54 15.87
C LEU A 222 6.44 0.20 14.54
N LEU A 223 5.43 0.99 14.15
CA LEU A 223 5.44 1.70 12.88
C LEU A 223 6.42 2.87 12.85
N ASN A 224 6.67 3.53 13.99
CA ASN A 224 7.66 4.59 14.10
C ASN A 224 9.08 4.06 13.90
N ASP A 225 9.40 2.86 14.41
CA ASP A 225 10.71 2.22 14.19
C ASP A 225 10.91 1.91 12.70
N VAL A 226 9.89 1.35 12.05
CA VAL A 226 9.90 1.05 10.60
C VAL A 226 10.08 2.34 9.78
N GLN A 227 9.32 3.38 10.10
CA GLN A 227 9.39 4.66 9.39
C GLN A 227 10.75 5.35 9.59
N SER A 228 11.29 5.31 10.81
CA SER A 228 12.62 5.87 11.11
C SER A 228 13.71 5.16 10.32
N LYS A 229 13.61 3.82 10.20
CA LYS A 229 14.55 3.05 9.39
C LYS A 229 14.41 3.35 7.89
N ALA A 230 13.18 3.49 7.41
CA ALA A 230 12.92 3.89 6.03
C ALA A 230 13.54 5.26 5.71
N GLN A 231 13.44 6.22 6.64
CA GLN A 231 14.03 7.55 6.50
C GLN A 231 15.56 7.51 6.48
N GLU A 232 16.19 6.71 7.35
CA GLU A 232 17.64 6.53 7.35
C GLU A 232 18.12 5.96 6.00
N ASN A 233 17.43 4.95 5.48
CA ASN A 233 17.73 4.35 4.19
C ASN A 233 17.50 5.34 3.03
N TYR A 234 16.45 6.18 3.11
CA TYR A 234 16.20 7.23 2.12
C TYR A 234 17.36 8.23 2.06
N LEU A 235 17.84 8.72 3.21
CA LEU A 235 18.96 9.65 3.28
C LEU A 235 20.25 9.05 2.72
N LYS A 236 20.48 7.74 2.96
CA LYS A 236 21.59 7.01 2.35
C LYS A 236 21.47 6.97 0.83
N ALA A 237 20.30 6.63 0.30
CA ALA A 237 20.07 6.63 -1.14
C ALA A 237 20.23 8.03 -1.76
N VAL A 238 19.72 9.07 -1.10
CA VAL A 238 19.90 10.47 -1.51
C VAL A 238 21.38 10.86 -1.55
N SER A 239 22.19 10.41 -0.59
CA SER A 239 23.63 10.73 -0.56
C SER A 239 24.42 10.20 -1.76
N LEU A 240 23.85 9.26 -2.51
CA LEU A 240 24.43 8.69 -3.72
C LEU A 240 24.00 9.43 -5.00
N ILE A 241 23.01 10.34 -4.90
CA ILE A 241 22.56 11.18 -6.01
C ILE A 241 23.53 12.38 -6.03
N PRO A 242 24.36 12.55 -7.09
CA PRO A 242 25.21 13.72 -7.19
C PRO A 242 24.34 14.99 -7.29
N ASN A 243 24.86 16.15 -6.87
CA ASN A 243 24.14 17.44 -6.74
C ASN A 243 23.58 18.05 -8.05
N TYR A 244 23.14 17.24 -9.02
CA TYR A 244 22.63 17.65 -10.33
C TYR A 244 21.10 17.57 -10.43
N LEU A 245 20.38 18.07 -9.42
CA LEU A 245 18.98 18.49 -9.57
C LEU A 245 18.88 20.01 -9.44
#